data_AF-A0A1L9VLN8-F1
#
_entry.id   AF-A0A1L9VLN8-F1
#
_cell.length_a   1.000
_cell.length_b   1.000
_cell.length_c   1.000
_cell.angle_alpha   90.00
_cell.angle_beta   90.00
_cell.angle_gamma   90.00
#
_symmetry.space_group_name_H-M   'P 1'
#
loop_
_entity.id
_entity.type
_entity.pdbx_description
1 polymer ?
#
loop_
_entity_poly.entity_id
_entity_poly.type
_entity_poly.pdbx_seq_one_letter_code
_entity_poly.pdbx_strand_id
1 'polypeptide(L)'
;MDDSHIIPFLKNSKTDRRPNTPNITLSLEFLSSSGTLNKNRAPGILITLYRTPNDIPNKPCIFYWSSSKDGFGPDGFILLYYTTEGYLKQVEVQKPQRFEIPNFSEIRAYDHSIHQPSPGGCDRWFHKIPERYRDVLFGGCRYSSWGGSVGNACSSIIATVDGGSCD
;
A
#
# COMPACT_ATOMS: atom_id res chain seq x y z
N MET A 1 -17.46 1.58 -7.52
CA MET A 1 -16.69 0.34 -7.80
C MET A 1 -17.20 -0.68 -6.82
N ASP A 2 -17.57 -1.89 -7.26
CA ASP A 2 -18.09 -2.90 -6.33
C ASP A 2 -16.91 -3.53 -5.59
N ASP A 3 -16.73 -3.12 -4.33
CA ASP A 3 -15.63 -3.57 -3.46
C ASP A 3 -15.84 -5.02 -2.97
N SER A 4 -16.98 -5.66 -3.31
CA SER A 4 -17.33 -7.02 -2.90
C SER A 4 -16.27 -8.07 -3.27
N HIS A 5 -15.65 -7.92 -4.44
CA HIS A 5 -14.63 -8.84 -4.95
C HIS A 5 -13.29 -8.78 -4.20
N ILE A 6 -13.09 -7.73 -3.41
CA ILE A 6 -11.85 -7.48 -2.69
C ILE A 6 -11.93 -7.97 -1.23
N ILE A 7 -13.16 -8.10 -0.70
CA ILE A 7 -13.43 -8.51 0.68
C ILE A 7 -12.62 -9.75 1.13
N PRO A 8 -12.44 -10.80 0.32
CA PRO A 8 -11.64 -11.97 0.73
C PRO A 8 -10.17 -11.67 1.05
N PHE A 9 -9.66 -10.55 0.53
CA PHE A 9 -8.28 -10.13 0.71
C PHE A 9 -8.11 -9.07 1.81
N LEU A 10 -9.21 -8.60 2.40
CA LEU A 10 -9.19 -7.66 3.52
C LEU A 10 -8.78 -8.41 4.79
N LYS A 11 -7.59 -8.09 5.31
CA LYS A 11 -7.12 -8.64 6.59
C LYS A 11 -7.75 -7.95 7.81
N ASN A 12 -8.29 -6.75 7.66
CA ASN A 12 -8.93 -5.98 8.74
C ASN A 12 -10.15 -5.20 8.21
N SER A 13 -11.07 -4.97 9.12
CA SER A 13 -12.36 -4.31 8.94
C SER A 13 -12.46 -3.07 9.84
N LYS A 14 -13.47 -2.23 9.61
CA LYS A 14 -13.72 -1.05 10.47
C LYS A 14 -13.97 -1.44 11.94
N THR A 15 -14.36 -2.68 12.22
CA THR A 15 -14.61 -3.18 13.57
C THR A 15 -13.35 -3.59 14.33
N ASP A 16 -12.21 -3.74 13.65
CA ASP A 16 -10.92 -4.07 14.28
C ASP A 16 -10.25 -2.86 14.96
N ARG A 17 -10.86 -1.67 14.81
CA ARG A 17 -10.36 -0.42 15.40
C ARG A 17 -10.57 -0.43 16.92
N ARG A 18 -9.47 -0.36 17.66
CA ARG A 18 -9.52 -0.12 19.11
C ARG A 18 -10.05 1.28 19.43
N PRO A 19 -10.92 1.44 20.43
CA PRO A 19 -11.30 2.75 20.93
C PRO A 19 -10.07 3.58 21.31
N ASN A 20 -10.14 4.90 21.11
CA ASN A 20 -9.05 5.85 21.42
C ASN A 20 -7.74 5.66 20.64
N THR A 21 -7.77 4.95 19.50
CA THR A 21 -6.65 4.93 18.55
C THR A 21 -6.89 5.96 17.44
N PRO A 22 -5.82 6.67 16.99
CA PRO A 22 -5.90 7.62 15.89
C PRO A 22 -6.47 7.00 14.62
N ASN A 23 -7.39 7.70 13.99
CA ASN A 23 -7.94 7.30 12.69
C ASN A 23 -7.02 7.75 11.56
N ILE A 24 -6.11 6.84 11.20
CA ILE A 24 -5.15 6.98 10.10
C ILE A 24 -5.62 6.16 8.90
N THR A 25 -5.64 6.81 7.74
CA THR A 25 -5.87 6.16 6.45
C THR A 25 -4.59 6.27 5.63
N LEU A 26 -4.21 5.19 4.96
CA LEU A 26 -3.18 5.23 3.93
C LEU A 26 -3.92 5.23 2.58
N SER A 27 -3.41 5.92 1.58
CA SER A 27 -3.87 5.80 0.20
C SER A 27 -2.68 5.63 -0.71
N LEU A 28 -2.92 4.95 -1.82
CA LEU A 28 -1.93 4.57 -2.81
C LEU A 28 -2.37 5.12 -4.15
N GLU A 29 -1.50 5.87 -4.81
CA GLU A 29 -1.74 6.43 -6.14
C GLU A 29 -0.56 6.13 -7.06
N PHE A 30 -0.82 5.82 -8.33
CA PHE A 30 0.26 5.59 -9.28
C PHE A 30 0.63 6.95 -9.83
N LEU A 31 1.93 7.28 -9.83
CA LEU A 31 2.41 8.47 -10.52
C LEU A 31 2.49 8.18 -12.03
N SER A 32 1.33 7.93 -12.65
CA SER A 32 1.16 7.84 -14.08
C SER A 32 -0.10 8.60 -14.47
N SER A 33 0.06 9.60 -15.33
CA SER A 33 -1.05 10.41 -15.84
C SER A 33 -2.07 9.61 -16.64
N SER A 34 -1.72 8.39 -17.07
CA SER A 34 -2.59 7.51 -17.85
C SER A 34 -3.22 6.37 -17.05
N GLY A 35 -2.86 6.20 -15.77
CA GLY A 35 -3.21 5.00 -15.01
C GLY A 35 -2.52 3.73 -15.53
N THR A 36 -1.52 3.87 -16.42
CA THR A 36 -0.76 2.77 -16.99
C THR A 36 0.64 2.66 -16.40
N LEU A 37 1.04 1.44 -16.06
CA LEU A 37 2.35 1.07 -15.55
C LEU A 37 3.26 0.72 -16.72
N ASN A 38 4.31 1.52 -16.90
CA ASN A 38 5.37 1.20 -17.84
C ASN A 38 6.48 0.42 -17.12
N LYS A 39 6.57 -0.89 -17.35
CA LYS A 39 7.57 -1.79 -16.72
C LYS A 39 9.01 -1.28 -16.87
N ASN A 40 9.32 -0.61 -17.99
CA ASN A 40 10.65 -0.12 -18.34
C ASN A 40 11.01 1.23 -17.69
N ARG A 41 10.05 1.95 -17.10
CA ARG A 41 10.27 3.27 -16.48
C ARG A 41 10.35 3.25 -14.96
N ALA A 42 10.52 2.07 -14.34
CA ALA A 42 10.57 1.90 -12.90
C ALA A 42 9.38 2.62 -12.20
N PRO A 43 8.14 2.15 -12.43
CA PRO A 43 6.95 2.81 -11.91
C PRO A 43 7.02 2.94 -10.40
N GLY A 44 6.37 3.97 -9.87
CA GLY A 44 6.28 4.18 -8.44
C GLY A 44 4.89 4.56 -7.99
N ILE A 45 4.70 4.43 -6.69
CA ILE A 45 3.48 4.77 -5.99
C ILE A 45 3.73 6.00 -5.14
N LEU A 46 2.80 6.94 -5.18
CA LEU A 46 2.65 7.96 -4.18
C LEU A 46 1.83 7.37 -3.03
N ILE A 47 2.41 7.36 -1.86
CA ILE A 47 1.77 6.91 -0.63
C ILE A 47 1.37 8.16 0.13
N THR A 48 0.11 8.25 0.51
CA THR A 48 -0.42 9.35 1.32
C THR A 48 -0.95 8.76 2.62
N LEU A 49 -0.38 9.17 3.74
CA LEU A 49 -0.90 8.88 5.06
C LEU A 49 -1.69 10.08 5.54
N TYR A 50 -2.97 9.87 5.85
CA TYR A 50 -3.91 10.92 6.23
C TYR A 50 -4.48 10.64 7.61
N ARG A 51 -4.50 11.67 8.47
CA ARG A 51 -5.18 11.61 9.76
C ARG A 51 -6.53 12.30 9.66
N THR A 52 -7.58 11.62 10.12
CA THR A 52 -8.94 12.17 10.09
C THR A 52 -9.02 13.49 10.89
N PRO A 53 -9.76 14.52 10.42
CA PRO A 53 -9.82 15.82 11.10
C PRO A 53 -10.46 15.75 12.49
N ASN A 54 -11.49 14.92 12.63
CA ASN A 54 -12.27 14.75 13.87
C ASN A 54 -11.72 13.63 14.77
N ASP A 55 -10.43 13.32 14.64
CA ASP A 55 -9.80 12.26 15.40
C ASP A 55 -9.61 12.66 16.88
N ILE A 56 -10.18 11.84 17.78
CA ILE A 56 -10.09 12.03 19.23
C ILE A 56 -9.24 10.87 19.75
N PRO A 57 -8.04 11.12 20.31
CA PRO A 57 -7.62 12.37 20.98
C PRO A 57 -6.81 13.35 20.11
N ASN A 58 -6.92 14.66 20.39
CA ASN A 58 -6.08 15.74 19.81
C ASN A 58 -4.59 15.69 20.25
N LYS A 59 -4.12 14.52 20.67
CA LYS A 59 -2.72 14.29 21.05
C LYS A 59 -1.86 14.13 19.78
N PRO A 60 -0.55 14.45 19.85
CA PRO A 60 0.41 14.04 18.84
C PRO A 60 0.32 12.53 18.61
N CYS A 61 0.17 12.14 17.34
CA CYS A 61 0.21 10.75 16.92
C CYS A 61 1.52 10.53 16.19
N ILE A 62 2.37 9.66 16.71
CA ILE A 62 3.59 9.22 16.03
C ILE A 62 3.33 7.82 15.50
N PHE A 63 3.54 7.64 14.21
CA PHE A 63 3.33 6.39 13.52
C PHE A 63 4.62 5.96 12.84
N TYR A 64 5.02 4.71 13.03
CA TYR A 64 6.10 4.11 12.26
C TYR A 64 5.51 3.29 11.14
N TRP A 65 5.90 3.58 9.90
CA TRP A 65 5.62 2.74 8.75
C TRP A 65 6.62 2.99 7.64
N SER A 66 7.15 1.91 7.11
CA SER A 66 8.16 1.93 6.06
C SER A 66 7.60 1.27 4.81
N SER A 67 7.65 1.97 3.68
CA SER A 67 7.32 1.37 2.39
C SER A 67 8.12 0.11 2.11
N SER A 68 9.39 0.05 2.51
CA SER A 68 10.23 -1.13 2.28
C SER A 68 9.91 -2.31 3.19
N LYS A 69 9.50 -2.06 4.45
CA LYS A 69 9.29 -3.13 5.44
C LYS A 69 7.82 -3.50 5.61
N ASP A 70 6.95 -2.51 5.72
CA ASP A 70 5.52 -2.69 5.98
C ASP A 70 4.73 -2.73 4.66
N GLY A 71 5.11 -1.89 3.70
CA GLY A 71 4.51 -1.88 2.36
C GLY A 71 4.99 -3.01 1.47
N PHE A 72 6.29 -3.23 1.35
CA PHE A 72 6.91 -4.23 0.50
C PHE A 72 7.65 -5.28 1.35
N GLY A 73 7.17 -5.59 2.55
CA GLY A 73 7.67 -6.74 3.32
C GLY A 73 7.00 -8.05 2.93
N PRO A 74 7.35 -9.16 3.63
CA PRO A 74 6.67 -10.44 3.50
C PRO A 74 5.14 -10.38 3.73
N ASP A 75 4.70 -9.48 4.60
CA ASP A 75 3.28 -9.31 4.98
C ASP A 75 2.62 -8.06 4.41
N GLY A 76 3.32 -7.36 3.51
CA GLY A 76 2.91 -6.07 2.99
C GLY A 76 1.85 -6.14 1.89
N PHE A 77 2.04 -5.31 0.87
CA PHE A 77 1.16 -5.16 -0.27
C PHE A 77 0.99 -6.49 -1.00
N ILE A 78 -0.26 -6.93 -1.10
CA ILE A 78 -0.64 -7.99 -2.03
C ILE A 78 -0.87 -7.38 -3.40
N LEU A 79 -0.52 -8.14 -4.43
CA LEU A 79 -0.80 -7.80 -5.83
C LEU A 79 -1.91 -8.71 -6.31
N LEU A 80 -2.96 -8.13 -6.88
CA LEU A 80 -4.11 -8.82 -7.46
C LEU A 80 -4.15 -8.54 -8.96
N TYR A 81 -4.44 -9.56 -9.74
CA TYR A 81 -4.64 -9.50 -11.19
C TYR A 81 -6.13 -9.66 -11.50
N TYR A 82 -6.66 -8.83 -12.40
CA TYR A 82 -8.00 -8.99 -12.97
C TYR A 82 -7.92 -9.96 -14.14
N THR A 83 -8.57 -11.12 -14.02
CA THR A 83 -8.69 -12.06 -15.13
C THR A 83 -9.58 -11.48 -16.23
N THR A 84 -9.44 -12.02 -17.44
CA THR A 84 -10.32 -11.71 -18.59
C THR A 84 -11.80 -11.98 -18.30
N GLU A 85 -12.08 -12.93 -17.41
CA GLU A 85 -13.42 -13.27 -16.91
C GLU A 85 -13.94 -12.32 -15.81
N GLY A 86 -13.13 -11.34 -15.37
CA GLY A 86 -13.52 -10.33 -14.38
C GLY A 86 -13.25 -10.71 -12.92
N TYR A 87 -12.59 -11.84 -12.65
CA TYR A 87 -12.24 -12.28 -11.29
C TYR A 87 -10.91 -11.68 -10.82
N LEU A 88 -10.73 -11.57 -9.50
CA LEU A 88 -9.45 -11.19 -8.89
C LEU A 88 -8.66 -12.43 -8.49
N LYS A 89 -7.40 -12.52 -8.93
CA LYS A 89 -6.44 -13.54 -8.51
C LYS A 89 -5.23 -12.90 -7.85
N GLN A 90 -4.82 -13.39 -6.69
CA GLN A 90 -3.58 -12.95 -6.07
C GLN A 90 -2.39 -13.45 -6.88
N VAL A 91 -1.43 -12.55 -7.15
CA VAL A 91 -0.18 -12.85 -7.83
C VAL A 91 0.87 -13.19 -6.78
N GLU A 92 1.57 -14.30 -6.97
CA GLU A 92 2.68 -14.66 -6.11
C GLU A 92 3.89 -13.79 -6.45
N VAL A 93 4.30 -12.97 -5.47
CA VAL A 93 5.51 -12.15 -5.56
C VAL A 93 6.58 -12.78 -4.70
N GLN A 94 7.79 -12.92 -5.23
CA GLN A 94 8.91 -13.46 -4.45
C GLN A 94 9.12 -12.65 -3.16
N LYS A 95 9.27 -13.36 -2.04
CA LYS A 95 9.56 -12.74 -0.75
C LYS A 95 10.99 -12.15 -0.78
N PRO A 96 11.24 -11.03 -0.10
CA PRO A 96 12.59 -10.49 0.01
C PRO A 96 13.51 -11.52 0.71
N GLN A 97 14.70 -11.78 0.14
CA GLN A 97 15.67 -12.75 0.69
C GLN A 97 16.22 -12.36 2.07
N ARG A 98 16.22 -11.07 2.40
CA ARG A 98 16.58 -10.55 3.72
C ARG A 98 15.45 -9.66 4.22
N PHE A 99 14.86 -10.06 5.35
CA PHE A 99 13.92 -9.24 6.09
C PHE A 99 14.44 -9.12 7.52
N GLU A 100 14.92 -7.94 7.88
CA GLU A 100 15.22 -7.63 9.27
C GLU A 100 13.89 -7.28 9.95
N ILE A 101 13.53 -8.06 10.98
CA ILE A 101 12.42 -7.71 11.86
C ILE A 101 12.71 -6.31 12.42
N PRO A 102 11.75 -5.36 12.38
CA PRO A 102 11.99 -4.03 12.91
C PRO A 102 12.46 -4.10 14.36
N ASN A 103 13.73 -3.77 14.60
CA ASN A 103 14.22 -3.57 15.95
C ASN A 103 13.77 -2.18 16.41
N PHE A 104 12.59 -2.11 17.04
CA PHE A 104 12.02 -0.86 17.57
C PHE A 104 12.89 -0.19 18.65
N SER A 105 13.97 -0.83 19.09
CA SER A 105 14.86 -0.34 20.15
C SER A 105 15.66 0.92 19.74
N GLU A 106 15.82 1.21 18.45
CA GLU A 106 16.49 2.42 17.95
C GLU A 106 15.64 3.15 16.89
N ILE A 107 14.47 3.67 17.29
CA ILE A 107 13.79 4.69 16.47
C ILE A 107 14.63 5.98 16.56
N ARG A 108 15.50 6.21 15.57
CA ARG A 108 16.27 7.46 15.48
C ARG A 108 15.35 8.57 15.02
N ALA A 109 15.48 9.76 15.58
CA ALA A 109 14.65 10.93 15.25
C ALA A 109 14.68 11.36 13.76
N TYR A 110 15.56 10.77 12.95
CA TYR A 110 15.71 11.03 11.51
C TYR A 110 15.23 9.87 10.62
N ASP A 111 14.55 8.86 11.16
CA ASP A 111 14.02 7.78 10.34
C ASP A 111 12.86 8.30 9.47
N HIS A 112 13.01 8.20 8.15
CA HIS A 112 12.00 8.57 7.16
C HIS A 112 10.71 7.74 7.24
N SER A 113 10.71 6.70 8.08
CA SER A 113 9.55 5.86 8.37
C SER A 113 8.72 6.38 9.55
N ILE A 114 9.11 7.50 10.18
CA ILE A 114 8.36 8.12 11.27
C ILE A 114 7.46 9.22 10.69
N HIS A 115 6.17 9.14 11.00
CA HIS A 115 5.12 10.04 10.53
C HIS A 115 4.41 10.67 11.72
N GLN A 116 4.14 11.97 11.63
CA GLN A 116 3.46 12.71 12.71
C GLN A 116 2.38 13.66 12.15
N PRO A 117 1.35 13.15 11.48
CA PRO A 117 0.27 13.99 10.97
C PRO A 117 -0.52 14.61 12.13
N SER A 118 -0.71 15.93 12.07
CA SER A 118 -1.74 16.62 12.86
C SER A 118 -3.14 16.13 12.45
N PRO A 119 -4.18 16.30 13.29
CA PRO A 119 -5.56 16.05 12.86
C PRO A 119 -5.88 16.81 11.56
N GLY A 120 -6.37 16.10 10.53
CA GLY A 120 -6.61 16.66 9.19
C GLY A 120 -5.34 16.82 8.33
N GLY A 121 -4.17 16.54 8.88
CA GLY A 121 -2.89 16.57 8.19
C GLY A 121 -2.63 15.29 7.37
N CYS A 122 -1.68 15.40 6.45
CA CYS A 122 -1.18 14.26 5.70
C CYS A 122 0.33 14.31 5.49
N ASP A 123 0.94 13.14 5.44
CA ASP A 123 2.31 12.93 4.99
C ASP A 123 2.24 12.22 3.63
N ARG A 124 3.02 12.70 2.65
CA ARG A 124 3.04 12.14 1.29
C ARG A 124 4.47 11.87 0.85
N TRP A 125 4.71 10.67 0.34
CA TRP A 125 6.02 10.30 -0.17
C TRP A 125 5.93 9.32 -1.33
N PHE A 126 6.93 9.39 -2.21
CA PHE A 126 7.04 8.53 -3.36
C PHE A 126 7.89 7.30 -3.05
N HIS A 127 7.45 6.13 -3.51
CA HIS A 127 8.25 4.92 -3.46
C HIS A 127 8.25 4.22 -4.82
N LYS A 128 9.45 3.86 -5.29
CA LYS A 128 9.58 3.05 -6.51
C LYS A 128 9.09 1.63 -6.22
N ILE A 129 8.35 1.05 -7.17
CA ILE A 129 7.90 -0.33 -7.05
C ILE A 129 9.14 -1.25 -7.15
N PRO A 130 9.38 -2.13 -6.16
CA PRO A 130 10.51 -3.05 -6.20
C PRO A 130 10.49 -3.94 -7.44
N GLU A 131 11.67 -4.31 -7.93
CA GLU A 131 11.84 -5.13 -9.14
C GLU A 131 11.01 -6.41 -9.13
N ARG A 132 11.03 -7.17 -8.04
CA ARG A 132 10.22 -8.40 -7.89
C ARG A 132 8.71 -8.21 -8.10
N TYR A 133 8.16 -7.03 -7.80
CA TYR A 133 6.76 -6.72 -8.13
C TYR A 133 6.61 -6.38 -9.61
N ARG A 134 7.59 -5.70 -10.22
CA ARG A 134 7.60 -5.37 -11.64
C ARG A 134 7.76 -6.61 -12.52
N ASP A 135 8.52 -7.61 -12.07
CA ASP A 135 8.82 -8.82 -12.83
C ASP A 135 7.57 -9.64 -13.14
N VAL A 136 6.61 -9.68 -12.20
CA VAL A 136 5.34 -10.39 -12.33
C VAL A 136 4.24 -9.61 -13.07
N LEU A 137 4.53 -8.37 -13.49
CA LEU A 137 3.61 -7.59 -14.31
C LEU A 137 3.73 -8.00 -15.77
N PHE A 138 2.59 -8.38 -16.34
CA PHE A 138 2.38 -8.62 -17.76
C PHE A 138 1.67 -7.43 -18.37
N GLY A 139 2.08 -7.05 -19.56
CA GLY A 139 1.44 -5.94 -20.26
C GLY A 139 0.01 -6.31 -20.71
N GLY A 140 -0.83 -5.29 -20.88
CA GLY A 140 -2.24 -5.42 -21.24
C GLY A 140 -3.12 -5.75 -20.04
N CYS A 141 -2.50 -6.15 -18.93
CA CYS A 141 -3.18 -6.66 -17.77
C CYS A 141 -3.45 -5.59 -16.73
N ARG A 142 -4.61 -5.73 -16.10
CA ARG A 142 -5.08 -4.85 -15.05
C ARG A 142 -4.77 -5.48 -13.70
N TYR A 143 -4.18 -4.69 -12.82
CA TYR A 143 -3.77 -5.08 -11.49
C TYR A 143 -4.37 -4.14 -10.44
N SER A 144 -4.59 -4.69 -9.25
CA SER A 144 -4.89 -3.95 -8.03
C SER A 144 -3.85 -4.29 -6.97
N SER A 145 -3.45 -3.33 -6.14
CA SER A 145 -2.62 -3.61 -4.97
C SER A 145 -3.33 -3.20 -3.69
N TRP A 146 -3.15 -4.00 -2.64
CA TRP A 146 -3.80 -3.84 -1.35
C TRP A 146 -2.81 -3.94 -0.20
N GLY A 147 -2.86 -3.00 0.74
CA GLY A 147 -2.03 -2.99 1.95
C GLY A 147 -2.48 -3.98 3.01
N GLY A 148 -1.56 -4.82 3.48
CA GLY A 148 -1.62 -5.36 4.84
C GLY A 148 -1.49 -4.21 5.87
N SER A 149 -2.20 -4.33 6.99
CA SER A 149 -2.36 -3.26 7.98
C SER A 149 -1.21 -3.21 9.00
N VAL A 150 -0.68 -2.01 9.20
CA VAL A 150 -0.23 -1.56 10.52
C VAL A 150 -1.07 -0.32 10.83
N GLY A 151 -1.95 -0.38 11.83
CA GLY A 151 -2.68 0.80 12.34
C GLY A 151 -3.91 1.29 11.55
N ASN A 152 -4.83 0.40 11.16
CA ASN A 152 -6.18 0.70 10.60
C ASN A 152 -6.20 1.43 9.25
N ALA A 153 -5.09 1.44 8.52
CA ALA A 153 -5.04 1.99 7.18
C ALA A 153 -5.41 0.92 6.13
N CYS A 154 -6.53 1.11 5.43
CA CYS A 154 -6.92 0.33 4.26
C CYS A 154 -6.68 1.15 2.99
N SER A 155 -5.97 0.59 2.00
CA SER A 155 -5.64 1.29 0.76
C SER A 155 -5.66 0.33 -0.41
N SER A 156 -6.30 0.77 -1.49
CA SER A 156 -6.29 0.10 -2.78
C SER A 156 -5.77 1.03 -3.85
N ILE A 157 -5.16 0.44 -4.86
CA ILE A 157 -4.70 1.16 -6.05
C ILE A 157 -4.86 0.23 -7.25
N ILE A 158 -5.31 0.77 -8.37
CA ILE A 158 -5.59 0.01 -9.58
C ILE A 158 -4.81 0.61 -10.74
N ALA A 159 -4.14 -0.22 -11.53
CA ALA A 159 -3.50 0.19 -12.78
C ALA A 159 -3.58 -0.89 -13.83
N THR A 160 -3.41 -0.46 -15.08
CA THR A 160 -3.16 -1.34 -16.22
C THR A 160 -1.67 -1.30 -16.56
N VAL A 161 -1.08 -2.35 -17.13
CA VAL A 161 0.34 -2.35 -17.54
C VAL A 161 0.42 -2.17 -19.06
N ASP A 162 1.38 -1.36 -19.53
CA ASP A 162 1.54 -1.05 -20.96
C ASP A 162 2.05 -2.27 -21.78
N GLY A 163 1.44 -2.51 -22.95
CA GLY A 163 1.90 -3.43 -24.02
C GLY A 163 1.26 -4.83 -24.04
N GLY A 164 1.04 -5.49 -25.18
CA GLY A 164 0.60 -6.92 -25.23
C GLY A 164 -0.84 -7.23 -24.80
N SER A 165 -1.30 -8.46 -25.10
CA SER A 165 -2.61 -9.01 -24.69
C SER A 165 -2.44 -9.86 -23.43
N CYS A 166 -3.46 -9.88 -22.57
CA CYS A 166 -3.53 -10.89 -21.51
C CYS A 166 -4.05 -12.19 -22.11
N ASP A 167 -3.22 -13.22 -22.14
CA ASP A 167 -3.62 -14.58 -22.50
C ASP A 167 -4.01 -15.39 -21.25
#